data_AF-A0A848YRD1-F1
#
_entry.id   AF-A0A848YRD1-F1
#
_cell.length_a   1.000
_cell.length_b   1.000
_cell.length_c   1.000
_cell.angle_alpha   90.00
_cell.angle_beta   90.00
_cell.angle_gamma   90.00
#
_symmetry.space_group_name_H-M   'P 1'
#
loop_
_entity.id
_entity.type
_entity.pdbx_description
1 polymer ?
#
loop_
_entity_poly.entity_id
_entity_poly.type
_entity_poly.pdbx_seq_one_letter_code
_entity_poly.pdbx_strand_id
1 'polypeptide(L)'
;MGFKENLLEKITINALVRRIIQSWGSPESGQRLDTSAIRDLLAMTEYQKRKERDIELYVKPGFSDSGRILVLDNELKIYDTTIADVALRKSPTVKEMISIRNAIKILNDKDVVVSRKKDTVLAIQKELIDGLDLSFSPADIQGIAADGKDSLANTYADGVWEAVVLFAELLHYRPAPKVFQKMHFKIVGTVDKAPGNAPSFGPVVGYSLIQNTLFCMDHTYDSGNRRDMTSYHDMLNGNETATIAGPAVFDRLSSSVTV
;
A
#
# COMPACT_ATOMS: atom_id res chain seq x y z
N MET A 1 12.31 -4.98 15.87
CA MET A 1 11.53 -3.77 15.57
C MET A 1 10.35 -3.74 16.54
N GLY A 2 9.97 -2.57 17.05
CA GLY A 2 8.80 -2.44 17.91
C GLY A 2 7.51 -2.46 17.08
N PHE A 3 6.37 -2.47 17.76
CA PHE A 3 5.06 -2.50 17.10
C PHE A 3 4.87 -1.33 16.13
N LYS A 4 5.25 -0.11 16.55
CA LYS A 4 5.12 1.09 15.72
C LYS A 4 5.88 0.94 14.41
N GLU A 5 7.13 0.49 14.45
CA GLU A 5 7.94 0.29 13.24
C GLU A 5 7.36 -0.80 12.34
N ASN A 6 6.93 -1.93 12.91
CA ASN A 6 6.29 -3.01 12.14
C ASN A 6 4.98 -2.55 11.47
N LEU A 7 4.19 -1.72 12.16
CA LEU A 7 2.95 -1.18 11.62
C LEU A 7 3.22 -0.17 10.48
N LEU A 8 4.24 0.70 10.62
CA LEU A 8 4.69 1.57 9.53
C LEU A 8 5.17 0.76 8.32
N GLU A 9 5.91 -0.32 8.55
CA GLU A 9 6.39 -1.20 7.50
C GLU A 9 5.22 -1.86 6.75
N LYS A 10 4.21 -2.37 7.48
CA LYS A 10 2.96 -2.88 6.88
C LYS A 10 2.25 -1.85 6.02
N ILE A 11 2.13 -0.61 6.50
CA ILE A 11 1.48 0.49 5.75
C ILE A 11 2.26 0.79 4.47
N THR A 12 3.59 0.78 4.54
CA THR A 12 4.50 1.01 3.41
C THR A 12 4.35 -0.10 2.36
N ILE A 13 4.37 -1.37 2.78
CA ILE A 13 4.13 -2.54 1.92
C ILE A 13 2.78 -2.39 1.21
N ASN A 14 1.71 -2.08 1.95
CA ASN A 14 0.36 -1.90 1.41
C ASN A 14 0.28 -0.73 0.40
N ALA A 15 1.02 0.35 0.62
CA ALA A 15 1.09 1.48 -0.30
C ALA A 15 1.82 1.12 -1.60
N LEU A 16 2.98 0.46 -1.50
CA LEU A 16 3.75 -0.03 -2.65
C LEU A 16 2.92 -1.00 -3.49
N VAL A 17 2.30 -2.00 -2.86
CA VAL A 17 1.47 -2.99 -3.55
C VAL A 17 0.30 -2.33 -4.28
N ARG A 18 -0.39 -1.37 -3.66
CA ARG A 18 -1.47 -0.62 -4.33
C ARG A 18 -0.94 0.17 -5.54
N ARG A 19 0.20 0.83 -5.42
CA ARG A 19 0.84 1.56 -6.53
C ARG A 19 1.20 0.63 -7.68
N ILE A 20 1.81 -0.52 -7.38
CA ILE A 20 2.16 -1.53 -8.40
C ILE A 20 0.89 -2.04 -9.09
N ILE A 21 -0.14 -2.41 -8.32
CA ILE A 21 -1.39 -2.93 -8.87
C ILE A 21 -2.09 -1.91 -9.76
N GLN A 22 -2.13 -0.64 -9.35
CA GLN A 22 -2.73 0.44 -10.13
C GLN A 22 -1.93 0.79 -11.39
N SER A 23 -0.62 0.49 -11.43
CA SER A 23 0.21 0.70 -12.62
C SER A 23 -0.04 -0.31 -13.74
N TRP A 24 -0.68 -1.46 -13.44
CA TRP A 24 -1.18 -2.35 -14.48
C TRP A 24 -2.42 -1.74 -15.14
N GLY A 25 -2.19 -1.01 -16.23
CA GLY A 25 -3.27 -0.50 -17.08
C GLY A 25 -4.03 -1.59 -17.83
N SER A 26 -5.13 -1.20 -18.50
CA SER A 26 -5.83 -2.07 -19.44
C SER A 26 -4.91 -2.44 -20.61
N PRO A 27 -5.11 -3.59 -21.29
CA PRO A 27 -4.29 -4.02 -22.43
C PRO A 27 -4.11 -2.95 -23.53
N GLU A 28 -5.09 -2.05 -23.66
CA GLU A 28 -5.12 -0.96 -24.65
C GLU A 28 -4.36 0.30 -24.21
N SER A 29 -4.02 0.43 -22.93
CA SER A 29 -3.48 1.67 -22.35
C SER A 29 -1.99 1.92 -22.64
N GLY A 30 -1.26 0.92 -23.13
CA GLY A 30 0.19 1.00 -23.32
C GLY A 30 1.00 1.23 -22.03
N GLN A 31 0.36 1.18 -20.86
CA GLN A 31 0.99 1.46 -19.58
C GLN A 31 2.03 0.39 -19.24
N ARG A 32 3.24 0.85 -18.93
CA ARG A 32 4.34 0.01 -18.46
C ARG A 32 4.25 -0.12 -16.94
N LEU A 33 4.49 -1.33 -16.47
CA LEU A 33 4.56 -1.66 -15.05
C LEU A 33 5.54 -0.72 -14.32
N ASP A 34 5.17 -0.27 -13.12
CA ASP A 34 6.07 0.54 -12.28
C ASP A 34 7.20 -0.33 -11.71
N THR A 35 8.24 -0.52 -12.52
CA THR A 35 9.41 -1.33 -12.12
C THR A 35 10.20 -0.70 -10.98
N SER A 36 10.05 0.59 -10.69
CA SER A 36 10.69 1.22 -9.53
C SER A 36 10.02 0.74 -8.24
N ALA A 37 8.70 0.80 -8.17
CA ALA A 37 7.94 0.36 -7.01
C ALA A 37 8.12 -1.15 -6.73
N ILE A 38 8.29 -1.97 -7.77
CA ILE A 38 8.59 -3.40 -7.59
C ILE A 38 9.98 -3.62 -7.01
N ARG A 39 10.98 -2.85 -7.46
CA ARG A 39 12.33 -2.94 -6.88
C ARG A 39 12.32 -2.53 -5.41
N ASP A 40 11.57 -1.48 -5.07
CA ASP A 40 11.40 -1.05 -3.68
C ASP A 40 10.75 -2.17 -2.84
N LEU A 41 9.69 -2.81 -3.35
CA LEU A 41 9.04 -3.93 -2.67
C LEU A 41 9.99 -5.13 -2.51
N LEU A 42 10.73 -5.49 -3.56
CA LEU A 42 11.68 -6.61 -3.54
C LEU A 42 12.89 -6.34 -2.64
N ALA A 43 13.30 -5.08 -2.48
CA ALA A 43 14.37 -4.69 -1.56
C ALA A 43 14.00 -4.92 -0.08
N MET A 44 12.71 -5.02 0.24
CA MET A 44 12.21 -5.39 1.57
C MET A 44 12.21 -6.92 1.80
N THR A 45 12.43 -7.71 0.74
CA THR A 45 12.47 -9.17 0.83
C THR A 45 13.90 -9.69 0.89
N GLU A 46 14.07 -10.98 1.19
CA GLU A 46 15.38 -11.63 1.09
C GLU A 46 15.77 -12.05 -0.34
N TYR A 47 14.97 -11.70 -1.36
CA TYR A 47 15.24 -12.12 -2.74
C TYR A 47 16.55 -11.53 -3.25
N GLN A 48 17.39 -12.39 -3.81
CA GLN A 48 18.67 -11.98 -4.38
C GLN A 48 18.49 -11.56 -5.83
N LYS A 49 18.83 -10.30 -6.11
CA LYS A 49 18.90 -9.79 -7.48
C LYS A 49 20.00 -10.50 -8.28
N ARG A 50 19.65 -10.97 -9.47
CA ARG A 50 20.54 -11.56 -10.47
C ARG A 50 20.28 -10.93 -11.83
N LYS A 51 21.32 -10.84 -12.64
CA LYS A 51 21.19 -10.47 -14.05
C LYS A 51 21.69 -11.64 -14.88
N GLU A 52 20.82 -12.13 -15.75
CA GLU A 52 21.13 -13.23 -16.65
C GLU A 52 20.83 -12.74 -18.07
N ARG A 53 21.81 -12.77 -18.99
CA ARG A 53 21.65 -12.17 -20.34
C ARG A 53 21.12 -10.71 -20.25
N ASP A 54 19.97 -10.43 -20.86
CA ASP A 54 19.24 -9.16 -20.86
C ASP A 54 18.04 -9.14 -19.88
N ILE A 55 17.86 -10.17 -19.04
CA ILE A 55 16.77 -10.26 -18.05
C ILE A 55 17.25 -9.97 -16.63
N GLU A 56 16.44 -9.22 -15.88
CA GLU A 56 16.60 -8.98 -14.44
C GLU A 56 15.75 -10.00 -13.67
N LEU A 57 16.40 -10.77 -12.80
CA LEU A 57 15.81 -11.88 -12.06
C LEU A 57 15.98 -11.69 -10.55
N TYR A 58 15.09 -12.28 -9.78
CA TYR A 58 15.14 -12.31 -8.32
C TYR A 58 14.93 -13.75 -7.85
N VAL A 59 15.88 -14.26 -7.06
CA VAL A 59 15.88 -15.66 -6.61
C VAL A 59 15.71 -15.68 -5.09
N LYS A 60 14.78 -16.50 -4.61
CA LYS A 60 14.56 -16.66 -3.17
C LYS A 60 15.77 -17.35 -2.50
N PRO A 61 16.18 -16.97 -1.27
CA PRO A 61 17.27 -17.65 -0.57
C PRO A 61 17.03 -19.15 -0.42
N GLY A 62 18.11 -19.92 -0.41
CA GLY A 62 18.07 -21.40 -0.37
C GLY A 62 18.02 -22.07 -1.74
N PHE A 63 17.89 -21.28 -2.82
CA PHE A 63 17.90 -21.75 -4.19
C PHE A 63 19.03 -21.06 -4.96
N SER A 64 20.08 -21.79 -5.35
CA SER A 64 21.21 -21.22 -6.09
C SER A 64 20.99 -21.21 -7.60
N ASP A 65 20.44 -22.30 -8.15
CA ASP A 65 20.34 -22.51 -9.62
C ASP A 65 18.97 -23.03 -10.09
N SER A 66 18.13 -23.50 -9.18
CA SER A 66 16.76 -23.96 -9.44
C SER A 66 15.84 -23.62 -8.27
N GLY A 67 14.56 -23.35 -8.55
CA GLY A 67 13.54 -23.05 -7.55
C GLY A 67 12.65 -21.88 -7.99
N ARG A 68 12.14 -21.11 -7.02
CA ARG A 68 11.26 -19.96 -7.29
C ARG A 68 12.05 -18.74 -7.77
N ILE A 69 11.97 -18.49 -9.08
CA ILE A 69 12.65 -17.40 -9.78
C ILE A 69 11.61 -16.39 -10.24
N LEU A 70 11.68 -15.17 -9.74
CA LEU A 70 10.88 -14.05 -10.20
C LEU A 70 11.59 -13.32 -11.33
N VAL A 71 10.88 -13.07 -12.43
CA VAL A 71 11.37 -12.27 -13.56
C VAL A 71 10.81 -10.86 -13.46
N LEU A 72 11.69 -9.85 -13.48
CA LEU A 72 11.25 -8.45 -13.49
C LEU A 72 10.93 -8.01 -14.93
N ASP A 73 9.71 -8.28 -15.35
CA ASP A 73 9.12 -7.81 -16.61
C ASP A 73 7.65 -7.37 -16.41
N ASN A 74 6.95 -7.02 -17.49
CA ASN A 74 5.55 -6.58 -17.42
C ASN A 74 4.56 -7.66 -16.92
N GLU A 75 4.93 -8.94 -16.98
CA GLU A 75 4.10 -10.05 -16.53
C GLU A 75 4.41 -10.46 -15.09
N LEU A 76 5.59 -10.11 -14.56
CA LEU A 76 6.05 -10.41 -13.21
C LEU A 76 5.80 -11.87 -12.81
N LYS A 77 6.26 -12.79 -13.66
CA LYS A 77 6.08 -14.23 -13.47
C LYS A 77 7.05 -14.77 -12.42
N ILE A 78 6.56 -15.69 -11.60
CA ILE A 78 7.39 -16.60 -10.80
C ILE A 78 7.43 -17.95 -11.52
N TYR A 79 8.64 -18.41 -11.82
CA TYR A 79 8.91 -19.72 -12.38
C TYR A 79 9.42 -20.65 -11.28
N ASP A 80 9.09 -21.94 -11.35
CA ASP A 80 9.69 -23.02 -10.55
C ASP A 80 10.50 -23.93 -11.47
N THR A 81 11.72 -23.50 -11.77
CA THR A 81 12.62 -24.15 -12.74
C THR A 81 14.06 -23.64 -12.53
N THR A 82 14.96 -23.89 -13.47
CA THR A 82 16.34 -23.37 -13.43
C THR A 82 16.46 -21.97 -14.05
N ILE A 83 17.48 -21.21 -13.63
CA ILE A 83 17.79 -19.91 -14.24
C ILE A 83 18.03 -20.04 -15.75
N ALA A 84 18.69 -21.12 -16.19
CA ALA A 84 18.92 -21.40 -17.60
C ALA A 84 17.62 -21.65 -18.39
N ASP A 85 16.64 -22.36 -17.80
CA ASP A 85 15.34 -22.60 -18.47
C ASP A 85 14.50 -21.30 -18.52
N VAL A 86 14.60 -20.44 -17.50
CA VAL A 86 14.00 -19.09 -17.55
C VAL A 86 14.65 -18.23 -18.65
N ALA A 87 15.98 -18.22 -18.71
CA ALA A 87 16.73 -17.48 -19.73
C ALA A 87 16.40 -17.97 -21.15
N LEU A 88 16.28 -19.29 -21.35
CA LEU A 88 15.82 -19.87 -22.61
C LEU A 88 14.42 -19.37 -23.01
N ARG A 89 13.48 -19.27 -22.05
CA ARG A 89 12.09 -18.88 -22.35
C ARG A 89 11.93 -17.37 -22.58
N LYS A 90 12.69 -16.54 -21.87
CA LYS A 90 12.53 -15.07 -21.90
C LYS A 90 13.50 -14.37 -22.86
N SER A 91 14.67 -14.94 -23.07
CA SER A 91 15.70 -14.40 -23.95
C SER A 91 16.49 -15.50 -24.66
N PRO A 92 15.82 -16.25 -25.56
CA PRO A 92 16.48 -17.29 -26.33
C PRO A 92 17.46 -16.69 -27.35
N THR A 93 18.60 -17.34 -27.52
CA THR A 93 19.50 -17.10 -28.65
C THR A 93 18.92 -17.69 -29.94
N VAL A 94 19.37 -17.20 -31.10
CA VAL A 94 18.92 -17.70 -32.41
C VAL A 94 19.07 -19.23 -32.55
N LYS A 95 20.19 -19.79 -32.05
CA LYS A 95 20.43 -21.23 -32.07
C LYS A 95 19.49 -22.02 -31.16
N GLU A 96 19.06 -21.42 -30.05
CA GLU A 96 18.07 -22.02 -29.15
C GLU A 96 16.66 -22.00 -29.76
N MET A 97 16.30 -20.94 -30.50
CA MET A 97 14.97 -20.79 -31.14
C MET A 97 14.69 -21.79 -32.26
N ILE A 98 15.72 -22.21 -33.02
CA ILE A 98 15.56 -23.14 -34.16
C ILE A 98 15.30 -24.60 -33.74
N SER A 99 15.56 -24.95 -32.48
CA SER A 99 15.22 -26.27 -31.94
C SER A 99 13.72 -26.36 -31.70
N ILE A 100 13.03 -27.26 -32.41
CA ILE A 100 11.56 -27.46 -32.28
C ILE A 100 11.17 -27.68 -30.81
N ARG A 101 11.96 -28.47 -30.06
CA ARG A 101 11.72 -28.73 -28.64
C ARG A 101 11.78 -27.44 -27.81
N ASN A 102 12.75 -26.57 -28.08
CA ASN A 102 12.91 -25.31 -27.35
C ASN A 102 11.84 -24.30 -27.76
N ALA A 103 11.47 -24.24 -29.04
CA ALA A 103 10.38 -23.40 -29.51
C ALA A 103 9.07 -23.71 -28.78
N ILE A 104 8.76 -24.99 -28.54
CA ILE A 104 7.59 -25.41 -27.75
C ILE A 104 7.68 -24.87 -26.31
N LYS A 105 8.84 -24.98 -25.65
CA LYS A 105 9.05 -24.45 -24.29
C LYS A 105 8.93 -22.92 -24.21
N ILE A 106 9.45 -22.20 -25.21
CA ILE A 106 9.39 -20.74 -25.27
C ILE A 106 7.93 -20.27 -25.42
N LEU A 107 7.14 -20.99 -26.23
CA LEU A 107 5.73 -20.66 -26.49
C LEU A 107 4.78 -21.09 -25.36
N ASN A 108 5.14 -22.10 -24.57
CA ASN A 108 4.30 -22.62 -23.49
C ASN A 108 5.10 -22.78 -22.19
N ASP A 109 4.79 -21.93 -21.21
CA ASP A 109 5.43 -21.89 -19.90
C ASP A 109 4.51 -22.34 -18.74
N LYS A 110 3.34 -22.90 -19.05
CA LYS A 110 2.38 -23.36 -18.04
C LYS A 110 2.91 -24.47 -17.14
N ASP A 111 3.90 -25.23 -17.60
CA ASP A 111 4.56 -26.30 -16.87
C ASP A 111 5.45 -25.78 -15.73
N VAL A 112 5.92 -24.53 -15.82
CA VAL A 112 6.90 -23.95 -14.90
C VAL A 112 6.44 -22.67 -14.21
N VAL A 113 5.41 -21.98 -14.71
CA VAL A 113 4.92 -20.74 -14.09
C VAL A 113 4.01 -21.06 -12.89
N VAL A 114 4.38 -20.52 -11.73
CA VAL A 114 3.64 -20.65 -10.46
C VAL A 114 2.62 -19.53 -10.28
N SER A 115 3.02 -18.30 -10.54
CA SER A 115 2.18 -17.11 -10.40
C SER A 115 2.59 -16.02 -11.38
N ARG A 116 1.70 -15.04 -11.59
CA ARG A 116 1.96 -13.91 -12.48
C ARG A 116 1.21 -12.65 -12.03
N LYS A 117 1.70 -11.49 -12.45
CA LYS A 117 1.06 -10.18 -12.26
C LYS A 117 0.63 -9.95 -10.81
N LYS A 118 -0.65 -9.62 -10.60
CA LYS A 118 -1.24 -9.30 -9.30
C LYS A 118 -1.05 -10.44 -8.30
N ASP A 119 -1.17 -11.69 -8.72
CA ASP A 119 -1.03 -12.84 -7.82
C ASP A 119 0.39 -12.93 -7.24
N THR A 120 1.40 -12.64 -8.06
CA THR A 120 2.81 -12.56 -7.60
C THR A 120 2.99 -11.46 -6.56
N VAL A 121 2.45 -10.26 -6.80
CA VAL A 121 2.61 -9.14 -5.87
C VAL A 121 1.89 -9.39 -4.56
N LEU A 122 0.68 -9.96 -4.60
CA LEU A 122 -0.07 -10.31 -3.40
C LEU A 122 0.61 -11.42 -2.59
N ALA A 123 1.27 -12.37 -3.27
CA ALA A 123 2.06 -13.39 -2.59
C ALA A 123 3.25 -12.78 -1.84
N ILE A 124 3.99 -11.85 -2.47
CA ILE A 124 5.10 -11.12 -1.83
C ILE A 124 4.60 -10.25 -0.68
N GLN A 125 3.49 -9.52 -0.88
CA GLN A 125 2.85 -8.73 0.17
C GLN A 125 2.54 -9.59 1.40
N LYS A 126 1.93 -10.75 1.18
CA LYS A 126 1.59 -11.68 2.25
C LYS A 126 2.84 -12.19 2.95
N GLU A 127 3.86 -12.61 2.21
CA GLU A 127 5.13 -13.06 2.79
C GLU A 127 5.77 -12.00 3.69
N LEU A 128 5.81 -10.74 3.24
CA LEU A 128 6.35 -9.63 4.02
C LEU A 128 5.52 -9.36 5.28
N ILE A 129 4.20 -9.27 5.15
CA ILE A 129 3.31 -8.96 6.27
C ILE A 129 3.27 -10.09 7.31
N ASP A 130 3.27 -11.34 6.87
CA ASP A 130 3.30 -12.51 7.77
C ASP A 130 4.60 -12.57 8.59
N GLY A 131 5.67 -11.91 8.13
CA GLY A 131 6.94 -11.77 8.84
C GLY A 131 6.99 -10.65 9.89
N LEU A 132 5.96 -9.80 9.96
CA LEU A 132 5.91 -8.68 10.90
C LEU A 132 5.22 -9.09 12.21
N ASP A 133 5.81 -8.71 13.34
CA ASP A 133 5.11 -8.79 14.63
C ASP A 133 4.20 -7.58 14.80
N LEU A 134 2.91 -7.80 14.58
CA LEU A 134 1.86 -6.78 14.68
C LEU A 134 1.04 -6.92 15.96
N SER A 135 1.51 -7.73 16.92
CA SER A 135 0.91 -7.76 18.25
C SER A 135 1.19 -6.44 18.96
N PHE A 136 0.23 -5.96 19.74
CA PHE A 136 0.35 -4.70 20.46
C PHE A 136 -0.27 -4.79 21.84
N SER A 137 0.22 -3.92 22.71
CA SER A 137 -0.29 -3.68 24.05
C SER A 137 -0.99 -2.31 24.12
N PRO A 138 -1.77 -2.04 25.18
CA PRO A 138 -2.31 -0.71 25.42
C PRO A 138 -1.22 0.38 25.51
N ALA A 139 -0.03 0.04 26.00
CA ALA A 139 1.09 0.98 26.11
C ALA A 139 1.60 1.43 24.73
N ASP A 140 1.61 0.53 23.74
CA ASP A 140 1.99 0.87 22.37
C ASP A 140 1.01 1.87 21.75
N ILE A 141 -0.29 1.68 21.96
CA ILE A 141 -1.34 2.60 21.49
C ILE A 141 -1.22 3.98 22.15
N GLN A 142 -0.95 4.01 23.46
CA GLN A 142 -0.70 5.26 24.18
C GLN A 142 0.58 5.95 23.69
N GLY A 143 1.63 5.19 23.36
CA GLY A 143 2.86 5.72 22.77
C GLY A 143 2.61 6.45 21.46
N ILE A 144 1.84 5.85 20.54
CA ILE A 144 1.47 6.50 19.27
C ILE A 144 0.70 7.81 19.52
N ALA A 145 -0.22 7.81 20.49
CA ALA A 145 -0.97 9.03 20.84
C ALA A 145 -0.05 10.11 21.42
N ALA A 146 0.87 9.76 22.31
CA ALA A 146 1.83 10.69 22.90
C ALA A 146 2.73 11.33 21.83
N ASP A 147 3.32 10.50 20.95
CA ASP A 147 4.14 10.97 19.82
C ASP A 147 3.39 11.95 18.92
N GLY A 148 2.12 11.65 18.64
CA GLY A 148 1.25 12.52 17.84
C GLY A 148 0.98 13.87 18.51
N LYS A 149 0.71 13.88 19.82
CA LYS A 149 0.50 15.12 20.59
C LYS A 149 1.77 15.96 20.65
N ASP A 150 2.91 15.33 20.90
CA ASP A 150 4.20 16.02 20.95
C ASP A 150 4.56 16.60 19.57
N SER A 151 4.31 15.85 18.50
CA SER A 151 4.50 16.35 17.13
C SER A 151 3.61 17.55 16.83
N LEU A 152 2.35 17.52 17.29
CA LEU A 152 1.41 18.62 17.09
C LEU A 152 1.85 19.88 17.84
N ALA A 153 2.28 19.73 19.10
CA ALA A 153 2.81 20.82 19.92
C ALA A 153 4.07 21.45 19.33
N ASN A 154 4.94 20.62 18.73
CA ASN A 154 6.18 21.06 18.09
C ASN A 154 5.99 21.49 16.62
N THR A 155 4.77 21.52 16.09
CA THR A 155 4.48 21.87 14.69
C THR A 155 5.20 20.97 13.66
N TYR A 156 5.48 19.73 14.05
CA TYR A 156 6.10 18.73 13.19
C TYR A 156 5.03 17.98 12.38
N ALA A 157 4.68 18.55 11.22
CA ALA A 157 3.56 18.09 10.40
C ALA A 157 3.64 16.62 9.97
N ASP A 158 4.84 16.12 9.69
CA ASP A 158 5.01 14.72 9.29
C ASP A 158 4.80 13.76 10.46
N GLY A 159 5.26 14.10 11.66
CA GLY A 159 5.01 13.30 12.87
C GLY A 159 3.53 13.28 13.28
N VAL A 160 2.82 14.40 13.12
CA VAL A 160 1.35 14.44 13.34
C VAL A 160 0.66 13.49 12.38
N TRP A 161 0.99 13.58 11.10
CA TRP A 161 0.35 12.74 10.09
C TRP A 161 0.74 11.27 10.21
N GLU A 162 1.97 10.95 10.61
CA GLU A 162 2.43 9.59 10.89
C GLU A 162 1.55 8.94 11.97
N ALA A 163 1.34 9.62 13.10
CA ALA A 163 0.47 9.13 14.17
C ALA A 163 -0.98 8.93 13.68
N VAL A 164 -1.51 9.87 12.89
CA VAL A 164 -2.85 9.72 12.28
C VAL A 164 -2.93 8.51 11.34
N VAL A 165 -1.89 8.27 10.53
CA VAL A 165 -1.83 7.15 9.59
C VAL A 165 -1.75 5.81 10.32
N LEU A 166 -1.01 5.74 11.43
CA LEU A 166 -0.97 4.57 12.30
C LEU A 166 -2.35 4.25 12.87
N PHE A 167 -3.02 5.23 13.46
CA PHE A 167 -4.41 5.05 13.94
C PHE A 167 -5.37 4.71 12.81
N ALA A 168 -5.22 5.31 11.64
CA ALA A 168 -6.05 5.01 10.49
C ALA A 168 -5.92 3.54 10.06
N GLU A 169 -4.74 2.95 10.14
CA GLU A 169 -4.56 1.53 9.82
C GLU A 169 -5.24 0.62 10.86
N LEU A 170 -5.13 0.94 12.15
CA LEU A 170 -5.74 0.20 13.25
C LEU A 170 -7.27 0.29 13.25
N LEU A 171 -7.82 1.46 12.93
CA LEU A 171 -9.25 1.71 12.85
C LEU A 171 -9.84 1.43 11.46
N HIS A 172 -9.01 0.92 10.54
CA HIS A 172 -9.37 0.65 9.14
C HIS A 172 -9.90 1.87 8.36
N TYR A 173 -9.53 3.08 8.78
CA TYR A 173 -9.80 4.30 8.03
C TYR A 173 -9.03 4.29 6.70
N ARG A 174 -9.61 4.99 5.73
CA ARG A 174 -9.10 5.10 4.37
C ARG A 174 -8.96 6.57 4.00
N PRO A 175 -8.04 6.91 3.08
CA PRO A 175 -7.95 8.25 2.53
C PRO A 175 -9.30 8.70 1.95
N ALA A 176 -9.63 9.97 2.16
CA ALA A 176 -10.87 10.54 1.65
C ALA A 176 -11.05 10.28 0.14
N PRO A 177 -12.25 9.84 -0.31
CA PRO A 177 -12.60 9.80 -1.73
C PRO A 177 -12.43 11.17 -2.38
N LYS A 178 -12.19 11.22 -3.71
CA LYS A 178 -11.92 12.48 -4.44
C LYS A 178 -12.90 13.61 -4.13
N VAL A 179 -14.18 13.30 -3.96
CA VAL A 179 -15.24 14.30 -3.66
C VAL A 179 -15.10 14.95 -2.28
N PHE A 180 -14.42 14.30 -1.34
CA PHE A 180 -14.15 14.79 0.02
C PHE A 180 -12.71 15.32 0.16
N GLN A 181 -11.88 15.26 -0.88
CA GLN A 181 -10.51 15.78 -0.80
C GLN A 181 -10.50 17.30 -0.89
N LYS A 182 -9.63 17.94 -0.12
CA LYS A 182 -9.40 19.38 -0.16
C LYS A 182 -7.90 19.66 -0.20
N MET A 183 -7.50 20.65 -0.99
CA MET A 183 -6.10 21.08 -1.08
C MET A 183 -5.59 21.49 0.30
N HIS A 184 -4.35 21.12 0.62
CA HIS A 184 -3.69 21.39 1.92
C HIS A 184 -4.28 20.69 3.15
N PHE A 185 -5.24 19.79 2.96
CA PHE A 185 -5.73 18.91 4.01
C PHE A 185 -5.31 17.46 3.74
N LYS A 186 -4.90 16.77 4.79
CA LYS A 186 -4.79 15.32 4.81
C LYS A 186 -5.98 14.75 5.58
N ILE A 187 -6.76 13.87 4.96
CA ILE A 187 -8.06 13.44 5.50
C ILE A 187 -8.22 11.92 5.37
N VAL A 188 -8.59 11.28 6.48
CA VAL A 188 -8.90 9.86 6.58
C VAL A 188 -10.21 9.64 7.33
N GLY A 189 -10.88 8.53 7.04
CA GLY A 189 -12.11 8.13 7.72
C GLY A 189 -12.65 6.82 7.19
N THR A 190 -13.76 6.34 7.75
CA THR A 190 -14.44 5.16 7.20
C THR A 190 -15.14 5.53 5.89
N VAL A 191 -14.91 4.73 4.85
CA VAL A 191 -15.55 4.90 3.54
C VAL A 191 -16.56 3.79 3.37
N ASP A 192 -17.84 4.15 3.25
CA ASP A 192 -18.89 3.22 2.87
C ASP A 192 -19.30 3.49 1.42
N LYS A 193 -19.25 2.42 0.62
CA LYS A 193 -19.72 2.44 -0.77
C LYS A 193 -20.76 1.36 -0.94
N ALA A 194 -22.03 1.71 -0.67
CA ALA A 194 -23.12 0.89 -1.15
C ALA A 194 -23.11 0.87 -2.70
N PRO A 195 -23.25 -0.29 -3.38
CA PRO A 195 -23.27 -0.36 -4.83
C PRO A 195 -24.37 0.53 -5.42
N GLY A 196 -24.01 1.46 -6.30
CA GLY A 196 -24.97 2.36 -6.97
C GLY A 196 -25.30 3.67 -6.25
N ASN A 197 -24.83 3.87 -5.02
CA ASN A 197 -25.03 5.12 -4.28
C ASN A 197 -23.77 6.00 -4.26
N ALA A 198 -24.01 7.29 -3.99
CA ALA A 198 -22.96 8.24 -3.66
C ALA A 198 -22.17 7.74 -2.43
N PRO A 199 -20.82 7.86 -2.41
CA PRO A 199 -20.02 7.41 -1.28
C PRO A 199 -20.38 8.20 -0.02
N SER A 200 -20.51 7.48 1.10
CA SER A 200 -20.55 8.07 2.43
C SER A 200 -19.18 7.99 3.09
N PHE A 201 -18.87 8.98 3.92
CA PHE A 201 -17.55 9.13 4.53
C PHE A 201 -17.64 9.67 5.94
N GLY A 202 -17.18 8.87 6.91
CA GLY A 202 -17.08 9.26 8.30
C GLY A 202 -17.16 8.07 9.27
N PRO A 203 -16.73 8.22 10.53
CA PRO A 203 -16.16 9.43 11.14
C PRO A 203 -14.85 9.85 10.47
N VAL A 204 -14.56 11.15 10.49
CA VAL A 204 -13.48 11.77 9.71
C VAL A 204 -12.44 12.38 10.64
N VAL A 205 -11.17 12.10 10.36
CA VAL A 205 -10.02 12.79 10.94
C VAL A 205 -9.35 13.60 9.84
N GLY A 206 -9.15 14.88 10.09
CA GLY A 206 -8.49 15.77 9.15
C GLY A 206 -7.36 16.56 9.80
N TYR A 207 -6.33 16.83 9.02
CA TYR A 207 -5.18 17.63 9.41
C TYR A 207 -4.93 18.72 8.37
N SER A 208 -4.96 19.98 8.81
CA SER A 208 -4.65 21.17 8.00
C SER A 208 -3.15 21.44 8.02
N LEU A 209 -2.51 21.34 6.85
CA LEU A 209 -1.07 21.61 6.71
C LEU A 209 -0.73 23.09 6.84
N ILE A 210 -1.67 23.98 6.53
CA ILE A 210 -1.46 25.44 6.61
C ILE A 210 -1.57 25.92 8.06
N GLN A 211 -2.58 25.44 8.77
CA GLN A 211 -2.89 25.92 10.12
C GLN A 211 -2.27 25.08 11.23
N ASN A 212 -1.66 23.94 10.90
CA ASN A 212 -1.21 22.93 11.86
C ASN A 212 -2.33 22.53 12.84
N THR A 213 -3.55 22.35 12.32
CA THR A 213 -4.73 21.99 13.13
C THR A 213 -5.20 20.59 12.81
N LEU A 214 -5.38 19.79 13.86
CA LEU A 214 -5.95 18.44 13.80
C LEU A 214 -7.39 18.49 14.30
N PHE A 215 -8.30 17.79 13.63
CA PHE A 215 -9.71 17.74 14.00
C PHE A 215 -10.33 16.38 13.70
N CYS A 216 -11.40 16.07 14.43
CA CYS A 216 -12.22 14.88 14.27
C CYS A 216 -13.70 15.26 14.19
N MET A 217 -14.40 14.68 13.23
CA MET A 217 -15.84 14.79 13.04
C MET A 217 -16.43 13.38 13.19
N ASP A 218 -17.26 13.16 14.21
CA ASP A 218 -17.89 11.85 14.41
C ASP A 218 -19.04 11.59 13.40
N HIS A 219 -19.42 12.59 12.61
CA HIS A 219 -20.49 12.49 11.62
C HIS A 219 -20.05 11.78 10.33
N THR A 220 -21.00 11.07 9.70
CA THR A 220 -20.83 10.44 8.38
C THR A 220 -21.53 11.28 7.33
N TYR A 221 -20.78 11.77 6.35
CA TYR A 221 -21.25 12.65 5.30
C TYR A 221 -21.61 11.85 4.04
N ASP A 222 -22.81 12.05 3.48
CA ASP A 222 -23.19 11.50 2.18
C ASP A 222 -22.92 12.52 1.06
N SER A 223 -22.10 12.12 0.08
CA SER A 223 -21.80 12.99 -1.08
C SER A 223 -22.98 13.27 -2.01
N GLY A 224 -24.05 12.48 -1.92
CA GLY A 224 -25.31 12.74 -2.62
C GLY A 224 -26.20 13.77 -1.91
N ASN A 225 -25.94 14.06 -0.63
CA ASN A 225 -26.71 14.99 0.17
C ASN A 225 -26.05 16.38 0.17
N ARG A 226 -26.73 17.36 -0.43
CA ARG A 226 -26.23 18.74 -0.51
C ARG A 226 -25.99 19.37 0.87
N ARG A 227 -26.80 19.04 1.88
CA ARG A 227 -26.63 19.60 3.24
C ARG A 227 -25.36 19.07 3.89
N ASP A 228 -25.13 17.76 3.78
CA ASP A 228 -23.95 17.10 4.34
C ASP A 228 -22.68 17.65 3.69
N MET A 229 -22.66 17.79 2.36
CA MET A 229 -21.52 18.38 1.65
C MET A 229 -21.30 19.85 2.02
N THR A 230 -22.36 20.61 2.27
CA THR A 230 -22.24 22.01 2.70
C THR A 230 -21.62 22.08 4.11
N SER A 231 -22.15 21.33 5.08
CA SER A 231 -21.60 21.25 6.44
C SER A 231 -20.15 20.74 6.43
N TYR A 232 -19.84 19.73 5.63
CA TYR A 232 -18.48 19.23 5.47
C TYR A 232 -17.51 20.33 5.00
N HIS A 233 -17.88 21.09 3.98
CA HIS A 233 -17.05 22.19 3.48
C HIS A 233 -16.95 23.35 4.48
N ASP A 234 -18.04 23.71 5.14
CA ASP A 234 -18.07 24.76 6.16
C ASP A 234 -17.15 24.41 7.34
N MET A 235 -17.16 23.15 7.78
CA MET A 235 -16.22 22.66 8.77
C MET A 235 -14.76 22.80 8.32
N LEU A 236 -14.45 22.36 7.09
CA LEU A 236 -13.09 22.47 6.54
C LEU A 236 -12.66 23.92 6.29
N ASN A 237 -13.59 24.87 6.24
CA ASN A 237 -13.33 26.30 6.11
C ASN A 237 -13.21 27.00 7.47
N GLY A 238 -13.52 26.31 8.58
CA GLY A 238 -13.57 26.90 9.92
C GLY A 238 -14.85 27.70 10.20
N ASN A 239 -15.89 27.52 9.39
CA ASN A 239 -17.21 28.13 9.60
C ASN A 239 -18.06 27.34 10.60
N GLU A 240 -17.70 26.09 10.85
CA GLU A 240 -18.33 25.19 11.82
C GLU A 240 -17.25 24.62 12.77
N THR A 241 -17.62 24.25 14.00
CA THR A 241 -16.70 23.70 15.00
C THR A 241 -16.67 22.19 14.97
N ALA A 242 -15.47 21.60 14.86
CA ALA A 242 -15.31 20.15 14.87
C ALA A 242 -15.76 19.54 16.19
N THR A 243 -16.16 18.26 16.17
CA THR A 243 -16.56 17.54 17.38
C THR A 243 -15.43 17.51 18.39
N ILE A 244 -14.19 17.28 17.92
CA ILE A 244 -12.96 17.31 18.72
C ILE A 244 -11.86 17.98 17.88
N ALA A 245 -11.02 18.79 18.51
CA ALA A 245 -9.89 19.44 17.86
C ALA A 245 -8.61 19.38 18.72
N GLY A 246 -7.46 19.55 18.07
CA GLY A 246 -6.15 19.59 18.71
C GLY A 246 -5.71 18.24 19.29
N PRO A 247 -4.90 18.24 20.37
CA PRO A 247 -4.32 17.03 20.96
C PRO A 247 -5.35 15.97 21.40
N ALA A 248 -6.57 16.41 21.76
CA ALA A 248 -7.65 15.53 22.21
C ALA A 248 -8.13 14.55 21.12
N VAL A 249 -7.83 14.83 19.85
CA VAL A 249 -8.12 13.90 18.74
C VAL A 249 -7.34 12.59 18.93
N PHE A 250 -6.10 12.64 19.41
CA PHE A 250 -5.31 11.43 19.65
C PHE A 250 -5.86 10.59 20.82
N ASP A 251 -6.43 11.23 21.85
CA ASP A 251 -7.10 10.52 22.95
C ASP A 251 -8.34 9.77 22.46
N ARG A 252 -9.13 10.42 21.58
CA ARG A 252 -10.29 9.81 20.93
C ARG A 252 -9.89 8.62 20.08
N LEU A 253 -8.84 8.74 19.27
CA LEU A 253 -8.35 7.67 18.40
C LEU A 253 -7.81 6.50 19.21
N SER A 254 -6.98 6.78 20.22
CA SER A 254 -6.47 5.78 21.16
C SER A 254 -7.58 4.98 21.84
N SER A 255 -8.61 5.67 22.34
CA SER A 255 -9.76 5.03 23.01
C SER A 255 -10.66 4.24 22.06
N SER A 256 -10.54 4.45 20.75
CA SER A 256 -11.34 3.75 19.74
C SER A 256 -10.67 2.45 19.26
N VAL A 257 -9.39 2.24 19.58
CA VAL A 257 -8.68 1.00 19.26
C VAL A 257 -9.08 -0.06 20.27
N THR A 258 -9.74 -1.11 19.80
CA THR A 258 -10.01 -2.30 20.61
C THR A 258 -8.77 -3.18 20.65
N VAL A 259 -8.27 -3.43 21.86
CA VAL A 259 -7.16 -4.37 22.15
C VAL A 259 -7.70 -5.77 22.33
#